data_AF-A0A926HJP9-F1
#
_entry.id   AF-A0A926HJP9-F1
#
_cell.length_a   1.000
_cell.length_b   1.000
_cell.length_c   1.000
_cell.angle_alpha   90.00
_cell.angle_beta   90.00
_cell.angle_gamma   90.00
#
_symmetry.space_group_name_H-M   'P 1'
#
loop_
_entity.id
_entity.type
_entity.pdbx_description
1 polymer ?
#
loop_
_entity_poly.entity_id
_entity_poly.type
_entity_poly.pdbx_seq_one_letter_code
_entity_poly.pdbx_strand_id
1 'polypeptide(L)'
;IAGPLGGMFPIPHGVACALLLPSAMSVNIRLLREREPDHDNLRRYTEVARILTGNPSATAEAGAAWVADLVRELKIPAMKSYGVTAADLPTVTEKSANANSTKGNAIPLTHADITEILEMTLN
;
A
#
# COMPACT_ATOMS: atom_id res chain seq x y z
N ILE A 1 3.75 -3.88 -6.87
CA ILE A 1 4.50 -4.41 -5.70
C ILE A 1 4.17 -5.89 -5.43
N ALA A 2 2.92 -6.26 -5.14
CA ALA A 2 2.56 -7.65 -4.79
C ALA A 2 3.00 -8.72 -5.82
N GLY A 3 2.88 -8.45 -7.12
CA GLY A 3 3.31 -9.37 -8.18
C GLY A 3 4.80 -9.72 -8.12
N PRO A 4 5.72 -8.73 -8.22
CA PRO A 4 7.15 -8.96 -8.01
C PRO A 4 7.49 -9.65 -6.68
N LEU A 5 6.84 -9.24 -5.58
CA LEU A 5 7.07 -9.82 -4.26
C LEU A 5 6.75 -11.33 -4.22
N GLY A 6 5.58 -11.73 -4.72
CA GLY A 6 5.19 -13.15 -4.81
C GLY A 6 5.98 -13.95 -5.85
N GLY A 7 6.66 -13.29 -6.80
CA GLY A 7 7.59 -13.93 -7.72
C GLY A 7 8.99 -14.17 -7.13
N MET A 8 9.33 -13.49 -6.02
CA MET A 8 10.64 -13.58 -5.36
C MET A 8 10.59 -14.39 -4.07
N PHE A 9 9.46 -14.38 -3.37
CA PHE A 9 9.27 -15.00 -2.06
C PHE A 9 8.01 -15.88 -2.06
N PRO A 10 7.92 -16.89 -1.19
CA PRO A 10 6.75 -17.75 -1.07
C PRO A 10 5.56 -17.05 -0.38
N ILE A 11 5.31 -15.77 -0.69
CA ILE A 11 4.22 -14.96 -0.15
C ILE A 11 2.96 -15.19 -1.01
N PRO A 12 1.86 -15.72 -0.45
CA PRO A 12 0.60 -15.81 -1.17
C PRO A 12 0.12 -14.44 -1.64
N HIS A 13 -0.45 -14.36 -2.84
CA HIS A 13 -0.85 -13.08 -3.43
C HIS A 13 -1.79 -12.26 -2.52
N GLY A 14 -2.77 -12.91 -1.89
CA GLY A 14 -3.68 -12.25 -0.94
C GLY A 14 -2.99 -11.68 0.29
N VAL A 15 -1.96 -12.38 0.81
CA VAL A 15 -1.15 -11.92 1.95
C VAL A 15 -0.34 -10.69 1.55
N ALA A 16 0.34 -10.73 0.40
CA ALA A 16 1.07 -9.57 -0.12
C ALA A 16 0.17 -8.35 -0.27
N CYS A 17 -1.01 -8.52 -0.88
CA CYS A 17 -1.98 -7.45 -1.05
C CYS A 17 -2.47 -6.89 0.29
N ALA A 18 -2.80 -7.76 1.26
CA ALA A 18 -3.25 -7.34 2.58
C ALA A 18 -2.18 -6.52 3.31
N LEU A 19 -0.93 -6.97 3.33
CA LEU A 19 0.17 -6.26 3.98
C LEU A 19 0.47 -4.90 3.33
N LEU A 20 0.48 -4.83 2.00
CA LEU A 20 0.87 -3.63 1.26
C LEU A 20 -0.21 -2.54 1.23
N LEU A 21 -1.49 -2.92 1.31
CA LEU A 21 -2.61 -2.01 1.09
C LEU A 21 -2.64 -0.81 2.05
N PRO A 22 -2.48 -0.95 3.39
CA PRO A 22 -2.49 0.20 4.30
C PRO A 22 -1.39 1.23 3.99
N SER A 23 -0.17 0.75 3.75
CA SER A 23 0.99 1.59 3.44
C SER A 23 0.83 2.28 2.09
N ALA A 24 0.37 1.55 1.07
CA ALA A 24 0.09 2.10 -0.26
C ALA A 24 -1.03 3.16 -0.23
N MET A 25 -2.10 2.93 0.56
CA MET A 25 -3.14 3.94 0.77
C MET A 25 -2.56 5.19 1.42
N SER A 26 -1.80 5.05 2.49
CA SER A 26 -1.20 6.17 3.23
C SER A 26 -0.29 7.02 2.34
N VAL A 27 0.60 6.38 1.59
CA VAL A 27 1.50 7.05 0.65
C VAL A 27 0.71 7.72 -0.47
N ASN A 28 -0.23 7.03 -1.12
CA ASN A 28 -1.04 7.63 -2.17
C ASN A 28 -1.82 8.86 -1.69
N ILE A 29 -2.45 8.79 -0.51
CA ILE A 29 -3.21 9.92 0.06
C ILE A 29 -2.28 11.11 0.31
N ARG A 30 -1.12 10.89 0.93
CA ARG A 30 -0.12 11.95 1.16
C ARG A 30 0.32 12.58 -0.16
N LEU A 31 0.72 11.75 -1.14
CA LEU A 31 1.21 12.22 -2.43
C LEU A 31 0.14 12.98 -3.22
N LEU A 32 -1.11 12.53 -3.18
CA LEU A 32 -2.21 13.26 -3.81
C LEU A 32 -2.38 14.63 -3.14
N ARG A 33 -2.35 14.73 -1.81
CA ARG A 33 -2.44 16.03 -1.13
C ARG A 33 -1.29 16.98 -1.47
N GLU A 34 -0.08 16.44 -1.63
CA GLU A 34 1.14 17.24 -1.87
C GLU A 34 1.29 17.66 -3.34
N ARG A 35 1.01 16.74 -4.27
CA ARG A 35 1.33 16.91 -5.70
C ARG A 35 0.09 17.25 -6.54
N GLU A 36 -1.07 16.73 -6.16
CA GLU A 36 -2.33 16.87 -6.94
C GLU A 36 -3.56 17.04 -6.03
N PRO A 37 -3.63 18.11 -5.20
CA PRO A 37 -4.65 18.25 -4.15
C PRO A 37 -6.09 18.31 -4.66
N ASP A 38 -6.28 18.68 -5.92
CA ASP A 38 -7.61 18.75 -6.57
C ASP A 38 -7.98 17.44 -7.30
N HIS A 39 -7.15 16.39 -7.23
CA HIS A 39 -7.45 15.12 -7.90
C HIS A 39 -8.61 14.38 -7.21
N ASP A 40 -9.60 13.99 -8.02
CA ASP A 40 -10.78 13.20 -7.61
C ASP A 40 -10.49 11.96 -6.75
N ASN A 41 -9.30 11.36 -6.84
CA ASN A 41 -8.94 10.17 -6.09
C ASN A 41 -8.89 10.42 -4.57
N LEU A 42 -8.60 11.64 -4.10
CA LEU A 42 -8.73 11.99 -2.66
C LEU A 42 -10.18 11.88 -2.19
N ARG A 43 -11.12 12.31 -3.03
CA ARG A 43 -12.55 12.22 -2.75
C ARG A 43 -13.01 10.76 -2.70
N ARG A 44 -12.49 9.92 -3.61
CA ARG A 44 -12.73 8.47 -3.63
C ARG A 44 -12.15 7.76 -2.40
N TYR A 45 -10.95 8.12 -1.95
CA TYR A 45 -10.40 7.58 -0.69
C TYR A 45 -11.26 7.96 0.51
N THR A 46 -11.78 9.19 0.55
CA THR A 46 -12.70 9.64 1.60
C THR A 46 -14.02 8.85 1.57
N GLU A 47 -14.56 8.60 0.38
CA GLU A 47 -15.75 7.76 0.19
C GLU A 47 -15.52 6.34 0.69
N VAL A 48 -14.41 5.71 0.30
CA VAL A 48 -14.01 4.38 0.79
C VAL A 48 -13.89 4.38 2.32
N ALA A 49 -13.24 5.37 2.91
CA ALA A 49 -13.11 5.46 4.36
C ALA A 49 -14.47 5.52 5.08
N ARG A 50 -15.44 6.28 4.54
CA ARG A 50 -16.79 6.37 5.10
C ARG A 50 -17.54 5.05 5.00
N ILE A 51 -17.38 4.34 3.88
CA ILE A 51 -17.98 3.00 3.69
C ILE A 51 -17.42 2.01 4.70
N LEU A 52 -16.10 1.94 4.83
CA LEU A 52 -15.42 0.95 5.70
C LEU A 52 -15.69 1.21 7.18
N THR A 53 -15.67 2.48 7.60
CA THR A 53 -15.84 2.86 9.01
C THR A 53 -17.30 3.03 9.43
N GLY A 54 -18.23 3.16 8.48
CA GLY A 54 -19.61 3.57 8.74
C GLY A 54 -19.75 5.00 9.27
N ASN A 55 -18.67 5.79 9.29
CA ASN A 55 -18.67 7.15 9.82
C ASN A 55 -18.69 8.17 8.67
N PRO A 56 -19.78 8.98 8.52
CA PRO A 56 -19.88 9.97 7.44
C PRO A 56 -18.83 11.09 7.52
N SER A 57 -18.21 11.28 8.68
CA SER A 57 -17.14 12.27 8.90
C SER A 57 -15.73 11.68 8.78
N ALA A 58 -15.58 10.40 8.40
CA ALA A 58 -14.26 9.78 8.22
C ALA A 58 -13.44 10.48 7.13
N THR A 59 -12.15 10.63 7.38
CA THR A 59 -11.16 11.12 6.41
C THR A 59 -10.56 9.96 5.62
N ALA A 60 -9.91 10.27 4.48
CA ALA A 60 -9.16 9.28 3.71
C ALA A 60 -8.16 8.49 4.56
N GLU A 61 -7.44 9.18 5.47
CA GLU A 61 -6.45 8.60 6.37
C GLU A 61 -7.09 7.63 7.38
N ALA A 62 -8.30 7.93 7.86
CA ALA A 62 -9.06 7.00 8.70
C ALA A 62 -9.36 5.69 7.98
N GLY A 63 -9.58 5.73 6.66
CA GLY A 63 -9.72 4.53 5.83
C GLY A 63 -8.44 3.69 5.80
N ALA A 64 -7.27 4.32 5.63
CA ALA A 64 -5.98 3.61 5.65
C ALA A 64 -5.70 2.98 7.03
N ALA A 65 -6.00 3.71 8.11
CA ALA A 65 -5.90 3.20 9.48
C ALA A 65 -6.83 2.01 9.73
N TRP A 66 -8.09 2.10 9.26
CA TRP A 66 -9.06 1.02 9.38
C TRP A 66 -8.59 -0.26 8.67
N VAL A 67 -8.01 -0.15 7.47
CA VAL A 67 -7.45 -1.32 6.76
C VAL A 67 -6.24 -1.87 7.52
N ALA A 68 -5.39 -1.03 8.12
CA ALA A 68 -4.30 -1.49 8.98
C ALA A 68 -4.80 -2.24 10.22
N ASP A 69 -5.89 -1.78 10.84
CA ASP A 69 -6.56 -2.47 11.94
C ASP A 69 -7.07 -3.85 11.50
N LEU A 70 -7.73 -3.92 10.34
CA LEU A 70 -8.25 -5.19 9.79
C LEU A 70 -7.12 -6.20 9.53
N VAL A 71 -6.00 -5.78 8.95
CA VAL A 71 -4.83 -6.65 8.71
C VAL A 71 -4.29 -7.22 10.03
N ARG A 72 -4.25 -6.41 11.09
CA ARG A 72 -3.86 -6.85 12.44
C ARG A 72 -4.88 -7.79 13.06
N GLU A 73 -6.17 -7.51 12.93
CA GLU A 73 -7.26 -8.35 13.44
C GLU A 73 -7.25 -9.74 12.79
N LEU A 74 -7.04 -9.79 11.48
CA LEU A 74 -6.93 -11.03 10.70
C LEU A 74 -5.61 -11.77 10.92
N LYS A 75 -4.68 -11.21 11.71
CA LYS A 75 -3.38 -11.79 12.04
C LYS A 75 -2.60 -12.21 10.79
N ILE A 76 -2.61 -11.34 9.77
CA ILE A 76 -1.88 -11.60 8.53
C ILE A 76 -0.38 -11.70 8.85
N PRO A 77 0.31 -12.79 8.45
CA PRO A 77 1.73 -12.94 8.76
C PRO A 77 2.57 -11.86 8.08
N ALA A 78 3.56 -11.31 8.81
CA ALA A 78 4.44 -10.27 8.30
C ALA A 78 5.31 -10.74 7.13
N MET A 79 5.83 -9.80 6.32
CA MET A 79 6.71 -10.14 5.18
C MET A 79 7.96 -10.92 5.62
N LYS A 80 8.52 -10.60 6.79
CA LYS A 80 9.68 -11.30 7.37
C LYS A 80 9.42 -12.79 7.61
N SER A 81 8.17 -13.19 7.88
CA SER A 81 7.80 -14.60 8.04
C SER A 81 7.97 -15.43 6.76
N TYR A 82 8.08 -14.76 5.62
CA TYR A 82 8.34 -15.37 4.32
C TYR A 82 9.77 -15.16 3.81
N GLY A 83 10.67 -14.69 4.68
CA GLY A 83 12.09 -14.50 4.36
C GLY A 83 12.45 -13.17 3.71
N VAL A 84 11.52 -12.21 3.64
CA VAL A 84 11.83 -10.86 3.12
C VAL A 84 12.67 -10.09 4.12
N THR A 85 13.75 -9.48 3.66
CA THR A 85 14.64 -8.65 4.47
C THR A 85 14.73 -7.23 3.91
N ALA A 86 15.29 -6.30 4.71
CA ALA A 86 15.54 -4.93 4.25
C ALA A 86 16.49 -4.88 3.04
N ALA A 87 17.41 -5.84 2.93
CA ALA A 87 18.36 -5.92 1.83
C ALA A 87 17.69 -6.25 0.48
N ASP A 88 16.49 -6.84 0.51
CA ASP A 88 15.74 -7.20 -0.69
C ASP A 88 14.94 -6.04 -1.28
N LEU A 89 14.64 -5.00 -0.46
CA LEU A 89 13.76 -3.90 -0.86
C LEU A 89 14.22 -3.18 -2.12
N PRO A 90 15.52 -2.88 -2.34
CA PRO A 90 15.96 -2.24 -3.58
C PRO A 90 15.57 -3.04 -4.84
N THR A 91 15.73 -4.38 -4.81
CA THR A 91 15.37 -5.24 -5.94
C THR A 91 13.86 -5.33 -6.12
N VAL A 92 13.08 -5.41 -5.03
CA VAL A 92 11.61 -5.40 -5.10
C VAL A 92 11.10 -4.06 -5.64
N THR A 93 11.71 -2.95 -5.26
CA THR A 93 11.40 -1.61 -5.77
C THR A 93 11.63 -1.54 -7.28
N GLU A 94 12.81 -1.93 -7.76
CA GLU A 94 13.15 -1.89 -9.19
C GLU A 94 12.18 -2.73 -10.04
N LYS A 95 11.89 -3.96 -9.60
CA LYS A 95 10.93 -4.83 -10.29
C LYS A 95 9.51 -4.27 -10.24
N SER A 96 9.14 -3.59 -9.16
CA SER A 96 7.82 -2.97 -9.00
C SER A 96 7.65 -1.72 -9.84
N ALA A 97 8.68 -0.89 -10.01
CA ALA A 97 8.64 0.28 -10.87
C ALA A 97 8.43 -0.11 -12.34
N ASN A 98 8.95 -1.27 -12.76
CA ASN A 98 8.79 -1.80 -14.12
C ASN A 98 7.49 -2.61 -14.33
N ALA A 99 6.70 -2.86 -13.28
CA ALA A 99 5.49 -3.67 -13.38
C ALA A 99 4.33 -2.89 -14.04
N ASN A 100 3.59 -3.52 -14.95
CA ASN A 100 2.49 -2.86 -15.66
C ASN A 100 1.35 -2.41 -14.72
N SER A 101 1.15 -3.09 -13.59
CA SER A 101 0.13 -2.73 -12.59
C SER A 101 0.42 -1.41 -11.88
N THR A 102 1.68 -0.98 -11.79
CA THR A 102 2.06 0.29 -11.16
C THR A 102 1.63 1.50 -11.99
N LYS A 103 1.49 1.33 -13.32
CA LYS A 103 1.02 2.39 -14.24
C LYS A 103 -0.45 2.77 -14.03
N GLY A 104 -1.25 1.88 -13.44
CA GLY A 104 -2.66 2.12 -13.12
C GLY A 104 -2.87 2.79 -11.76
N ASN A 105 -1.81 3.14 -11.01
CA ASN A 105 -1.96 3.78 -9.72
C ASN A 105 -2.56 5.18 -9.87
N ALA A 106 -3.31 5.60 -8.85
CA ALA A 106 -3.99 6.89 -8.77
C ALA A 106 -3.06 8.10 -8.97
N ILE A 107 -1.78 7.94 -8.65
CA ILE A 107 -0.73 8.94 -8.78
C ILE A 107 0.57 8.24 -9.22
N PRO A 108 1.38 8.82 -10.12
CA PRO A 108 2.65 8.22 -10.50
C PRO A 108 3.57 8.04 -9.29
N LEU A 109 4.01 6.81 -9.04
CA LEU A 109 4.93 6.48 -7.96
C LEU A 109 6.37 6.51 -8.47
N THR A 110 7.21 7.23 -7.75
CA THR A 110 8.67 7.17 -7.94
C THR A 110 9.25 5.94 -7.25
N HIS A 111 10.53 5.65 -7.51
CA HIS A 111 11.25 4.59 -6.78
C HIS A 111 11.27 4.86 -5.28
N ALA A 112 11.41 6.11 -4.85
CA ALA A 112 11.39 6.49 -3.44
C ALA A 112 10.02 6.20 -2.81
N ASP A 113 8.94 6.54 -3.51
CA ASP A 113 7.57 6.28 -3.02
C ASP A 113 7.31 4.76 -2.86
N ILE A 114 7.81 3.94 -3.79
CA ILE A 114 7.68 2.47 -3.71
C ILE A 114 8.52 1.90 -2.56
N THR A 115 9.76 2.38 -2.39
CA THR A 115 10.63 1.95 -1.29
C THR A 115 10.00 2.29 0.06
N GLU A 116 9.43 3.49 0.22
CA GLU A 116 8.73 3.86 1.45
C GLU A 116 7.57 2.93 1.76
N ILE A 117 6.72 2.59 0.78
CA ILE A 117 5.63 1.62 0.97
C ILE A 117 6.19 0.28 1.48
N LEU A 118 7.29 -0.19 0.90
CA LEU A 118 7.92 -1.46 1.29
C LEU A 118 8.52 -1.41 2.70
N GLU A 119 9.19 -0.31 3.06
CA GLU A 119 9.77 -0.09 4.39
C GLU A 119 8.69 -0.06 5.47
N MET A 120 7.60 0.66 5.22
CA MET A 120 6.44 0.70 6.12
C MET A 120 5.80 -0.68 6.33
N THR A 121 5.88 -1.55 5.32
CA THR A 121 5.23 -2.87 5.31
C THR A 121 6.11 -3.99 5.87
N LEU A 122 7.43 -3.79 5.94
CA LEU A 122 8.40 -4.86 6.24
C LEU A 122 8.22 -5.49 7.63
N ASN A 123 7.62 -4.76 8.58
CA ASN A 123 7.61 -5.14 9.98
C ASN A 123 6.67 -6.28 10.34
#